data_AF-A0AAV7I5S0-F1
#
_entry.id   AF-A0AAV7I5S0-F1
#
_cell.length_a   1.000
_cell.length_b   1.000
_cell.length_c   1.000
_cell.angle_alpha   90.00
_cell.angle_beta   90.00
_cell.angle_gamma   90.00
#
_symmetry.space_group_name_H-M   'P 1'
#
loop_
_entity.id
_entity.type
_entity.pdbx_description
1 polymer ?
#
loop_
_entity_poly.entity_id
_entity_poly.type
_entity_poly.pdbx_seq_one_letter_code
_entity_poly.pdbx_strand_id
1 'polypeptide(L)'
;MAQGTTPNPLKLPVIDTDNPCCRGCNAKIVGKTVSCPQCSAKYHPSCAFLTGTSSTGAFTRCCSRRPASPLPFSIEALKESIIEELKNSLQDIIVMSVNSAIGPIIQSTMQPQISSLKRNLEDTVNKYLSAFNEKVDAKLNEVHSSIATSTNVLVQRVDNIESRLANLDQDTARIDSRCDNLKKDLEIAKLSPSTSSRNDDRLLDEIEERDKRRKNVIVYELPEDESQAHELFRALTHVTLVCIELLLEVK
;
A
#
# COMPACT_ATOMS: atom_id res chain seq x y z
N MET A 1 -23.88 9.63 -26.17
CA MET A 1 -24.67 10.77 -26.68
C MET A 1 -25.76 10.21 -27.56
N ALA A 2 -26.97 10.12 -27.03
CA ALA A 2 -28.17 9.68 -27.74
C ALA A 2 -28.86 10.90 -28.35
N GLN A 3 -29.35 10.80 -29.58
CA GLN A 3 -30.29 11.76 -30.14
C GLN A 3 -31.49 10.99 -30.71
N GLY A 4 -32.60 11.04 -29.97
CA GLY A 4 -33.89 10.54 -30.39
C GLY A 4 -34.68 11.66 -31.07
N THR A 5 -35.15 11.41 -32.29
CA THR A 5 -36.09 12.26 -33.01
C THR A 5 -37.52 11.80 -32.75
N THR A 6 -38.35 12.67 -32.18
CA THR A 6 -39.78 12.46 -31.96
C THR A 6 -40.61 12.78 -33.21
N PRO A 7 -41.68 12.02 -33.53
CA PRO A 7 -42.56 12.34 -34.67
C PRO A 7 -43.70 13.30 -34.29
N ASN A 8 -44.08 14.13 -35.27
CA ASN A 8 -45.10 15.18 -35.22
C ASN A 8 -46.53 14.64 -34.99
N PRO A 9 -47.40 15.35 -34.24
CA PRO A 9 -48.80 14.99 -34.11
C PRO A 9 -49.62 15.40 -35.35
N LEU A 10 -50.39 14.44 -35.89
CA LEU A 10 -51.33 14.62 -37.00
C LEU A 10 -52.50 15.55 -36.60
N LYS A 11 -52.68 16.63 -37.36
CA LYS A 11 -53.88 17.50 -37.33
C LYS A 11 -55.12 16.70 -37.76
N LEU A 12 -56.15 16.67 -36.92
CA LEU A 12 -57.50 16.22 -37.29
C LEU A 12 -58.21 17.30 -38.16
N PRO A 13 -59.02 16.90 -39.16
CA PRO A 13 -59.73 17.84 -40.01
C PRO A 13 -60.88 18.52 -39.28
N VAL A 14 -60.98 19.84 -39.46
CA VAL A 14 -62.08 20.69 -38.99
C VAL A 14 -63.34 20.31 -39.77
N ILE A 15 -64.42 19.94 -39.07
CA ILE A 15 -65.73 19.69 -39.66
C ILE A 15 -66.47 21.03 -39.70
N ASP A 16 -66.69 21.57 -40.89
CA ASP A 16 -67.51 22.77 -41.11
C ASP A 16 -68.91 22.59 -40.52
N THR A 17 -69.24 23.38 -39.50
CA THR A 17 -70.51 23.32 -38.76
C THR A 17 -71.67 24.02 -39.45
N ASP A 18 -71.41 24.78 -40.50
CA ASP A 18 -72.36 25.79 -41.00
C ASP A 18 -73.29 25.26 -42.10
N ASN A 19 -73.17 23.98 -42.44
CA ASN A 19 -74.00 23.40 -43.49
C ASN A 19 -74.27 21.89 -43.26
N PRO A 20 -75.20 21.53 -42.35
CA PRO A 20 -75.45 20.12 -42.04
C PRO A 20 -76.06 19.40 -43.25
N CYS A 21 -75.33 18.43 -43.79
CA CYS A 21 -75.84 17.49 -44.79
C CYS A 21 -76.44 16.25 -44.12
N CYS A 22 -77.50 15.71 -44.71
CA CYS A 22 -78.14 14.48 -44.24
C CYS A 22 -77.18 13.31 -44.45
N ARG A 23 -76.79 12.60 -43.39
CA ARG A 23 -75.83 11.49 -43.51
C ARG A 23 -76.35 10.31 -44.34
N GLY A 24 -77.67 10.21 -44.55
CA GLY A 24 -78.30 9.14 -45.34
C GLY A 24 -78.23 9.35 -46.86
N CYS A 25 -78.49 10.57 -47.32
CA CYS A 25 -78.54 10.91 -48.76
C CYS A 25 -77.47 11.92 -49.20
N ASN A 26 -76.66 12.41 -48.25
CA ASN A 26 -75.63 13.44 -48.41
C ASN A 26 -76.12 14.80 -48.93
N ALA A 27 -77.43 15.01 -49.07
CA ALA A 27 -78.00 16.29 -49.48
C ALA A 27 -78.11 17.28 -48.31
N LYS A 28 -78.01 18.58 -48.62
CA LYS A 28 -78.11 19.68 -47.65
C LYS A 28 -79.45 19.61 -46.91
N ILE A 29 -79.42 19.76 -45.58
CA ILE A 29 -80.66 19.79 -44.80
C ILE A 29 -81.19 21.22 -44.76
N VAL A 30 -82.39 21.40 -45.31
CA VAL A 30 -83.15 22.65 -45.24
C VAL A 30 -84.42 22.35 -44.44
N GLY A 31 -84.47 22.74 -43.16
CA GLY A 31 -85.62 22.52 -42.27
C GLY A 31 -85.38 21.54 -41.12
N LYS A 32 -86.44 20.88 -40.63
CA LYS A 32 -86.41 20.00 -39.44
C LYS A 32 -85.49 18.78 -39.67
N THR A 33 -84.65 18.48 -38.69
CA THR A 33 -83.74 17.31 -38.69
C THR A 33 -84.13 16.30 -37.63
N VAL A 34 -83.84 15.02 -37.88
CA VAL A 34 -83.79 13.97 -36.86
C VAL A 34 -82.33 13.66 -36.56
N SER A 35 -81.92 13.73 -35.29
CA SER A 35 -80.54 13.40 -34.88
C SER A 35 -80.46 11.95 -34.41
N CYS A 36 -79.38 11.25 -34.78
CA CYS A 36 -79.11 9.92 -34.25
C CYS A 36 -78.80 10.02 -32.74
N PRO A 37 -79.48 9.26 -31.86
CA PRO A 37 -79.25 9.35 -30.41
C PRO A 37 -77.85 8.85 -29.98
N GLN A 38 -77.16 8.08 -30.82
CA GLN A 38 -75.86 7.47 -30.49
C GLN A 38 -74.65 8.30 -30.94
N CYS A 39 -74.75 9.04 -32.05
CA CYS A 39 -73.62 9.83 -32.56
C CYS A 39 -73.99 11.25 -33.01
N SER A 40 -75.22 11.68 -32.74
CA SER A 40 -75.75 13.03 -33.03
C SER A 40 -75.76 13.44 -34.50
N ALA A 41 -75.48 12.52 -35.44
CA ALA A 41 -75.55 12.80 -36.87
C ALA A 41 -76.98 13.18 -37.31
N LYS A 42 -77.10 14.20 -38.19
CA LYS A 42 -78.38 14.74 -38.65
C LYS A 42 -78.89 14.04 -39.92
N TYR A 43 -80.20 13.81 -39.97
CA TYR A 43 -80.91 13.19 -41.10
C TYR A 43 -82.15 14.02 -41.47
N HIS A 44 -82.55 13.97 -42.76
CA HIS A 44 -83.91 14.38 -43.15
C HIS A 44 -84.93 13.45 -42.51
N PRO A 45 -86.15 13.92 -42.17
CA PRO A 45 -87.19 13.06 -41.60
C PRO A 45 -87.47 11.84 -42.46
N SER A 46 -87.54 12.00 -43.78
CA SER A 46 -87.72 10.89 -44.75
C SER A 46 -86.53 9.92 -44.81
N CYS A 47 -85.31 10.38 -44.54
CA CYS A 47 -84.11 9.53 -44.51
C CYS A 47 -83.91 8.83 -43.17
N ALA A 48 -84.56 9.30 -42.10
CA ALA A 48 -84.47 8.69 -40.77
C ALA A 48 -85.22 7.35 -40.67
N PHE A 49 -86.26 7.15 -41.50
CA PHE A 49 -87.15 5.97 -41.47
C PHE A 49 -86.59 4.71 -42.16
N LEU A 50 -85.33 4.69 -42.59
CA LEU A 50 -84.64 3.44 -42.88
C LEU A 50 -84.23 2.74 -41.57
N THR A 51 -85.21 2.49 -40.71
CA THR A 51 -85.08 1.73 -39.47
C THR A 51 -85.29 0.25 -39.77
N GLY A 52 -84.26 -0.56 -39.56
CA GLY A 52 -84.43 -2.00 -39.46
C GLY A 52 -84.97 -2.34 -38.06
N THR A 53 -85.95 -3.23 -37.97
CA THR A 53 -86.36 -3.81 -36.68
C THR A 53 -85.42 -4.97 -36.35
N SER A 54 -84.77 -4.95 -35.18
CA SER A 54 -84.29 -6.19 -34.56
C SER A 54 -84.97 -6.41 -33.21
N SER A 55 -84.70 -7.58 -32.63
CA SER A 55 -85.24 -8.05 -31.36
C SER A 55 -84.99 -7.13 -30.14
N THR A 56 -84.15 -6.10 -30.27
CA THR A 56 -83.84 -5.13 -29.21
C THR A 56 -84.45 -3.73 -29.42
N GLY A 57 -85.32 -3.56 -30.42
CA GLY A 57 -86.02 -2.29 -30.73
C GLY A 57 -85.51 -1.61 -32.00
N ALA A 58 -86.23 -0.58 -32.46
CA ALA A 58 -85.90 0.12 -33.70
C ALA A 58 -84.62 0.96 -33.55
N PHE A 59 -83.62 0.72 -34.39
CA PHE A 59 -82.41 1.56 -34.46
C PHE A 59 -82.21 2.18 -35.84
N THR A 60 -81.74 3.43 -35.84
CA THR A 60 -81.32 4.15 -37.03
C THR A 60 -79.98 3.57 -37.51
N ARG A 61 -79.85 3.23 -38.79
CA ARG A 61 -78.70 2.57 -39.47
C ARG A 61 -77.36 3.34 -39.44
N CYS A 62 -77.23 4.32 -38.55
CA CYS A 62 -76.19 5.35 -38.50
C CYS A 62 -74.82 4.86 -37.99
N CYS A 63 -74.79 3.89 -37.07
CA CYS A 63 -73.56 3.53 -36.33
C CYS A 63 -72.81 2.31 -36.88
N SER A 64 -73.14 1.81 -38.06
CA SER A 64 -72.55 0.55 -38.59
C SER A 64 -71.16 0.69 -39.23
N ARG A 65 -70.47 1.84 -39.13
CA ARG A 65 -69.04 1.94 -39.49
C ARG A 65 -68.20 2.14 -38.23
N ARG A 66 -67.68 1.03 -37.68
CA ARG A 66 -66.54 1.05 -36.75
C ARG A 66 -65.35 1.70 -37.45
N PRO A 67 -64.57 2.58 -36.79
CA PRO A 67 -63.23 2.91 -37.25
C PRO A 67 -62.38 1.64 -37.22
N ALA A 68 -61.56 1.44 -38.25
CA ALA A 68 -60.64 0.32 -38.33
C ALA A 68 -59.77 0.28 -37.06
N SER A 69 -59.92 -0.78 -36.27
CA SER A 69 -58.94 -1.11 -35.23
C SER A 69 -57.58 -1.32 -35.90
N PRO A 70 -56.48 -0.75 -35.38
CA PRO A 70 -55.14 -1.08 -35.86
C PRO A 70 -54.94 -2.59 -35.71
N LEU A 71 -54.40 -3.23 -36.75
CA LEU A 71 -54.04 -4.65 -36.69
C LEU A 71 -53.12 -4.89 -35.47
N PRO A 72 -53.30 -5.98 -34.72
CA PRO A 72 -52.63 -6.20 -33.43
C PRO A 72 -51.12 -6.50 -33.52
N PHE A 73 -50.53 -6.52 -34.72
CA PHE A 73 -49.10 -6.79 -34.91
C PHE A 73 -48.54 -5.85 -35.97
N SER A 74 -47.71 -4.91 -35.55
CA SER A 74 -46.86 -4.15 -36.47
C SER A 74 -45.77 -5.08 -36.98
N ILE A 75 -45.64 -5.21 -38.30
CA ILE A 75 -44.60 -6.01 -38.96
C ILE A 75 -43.20 -5.62 -38.44
N GLU A 76 -43.04 -4.35 -38.08
CA GLU A 76 -41.80 -3.78 -37.56
C GLU A 76 -41.47 -4.31 -36.17
N ALA A 77 -42.47 -4.53 -35.30
CA ALA A 77 -42.23 -5.13 -33.97
C ALA A 77 -41.80 -6.61 -34.09
N LEU A 78 -42.36 -7.34 -35.06
CA LEU A 78 -41.98 -8.72 -35.34
C LEU A 78 -40.55 -8.81 -35.90
N LYS A 79 -40.18 -7.89 -36.80
CA LYS A 79 -38.81 -7.81 -37.34
C LYS A 79 -37.78 -7.59 -36.23
N GLU A 80 -38.01 -6.63 -35.35
CA GLU A 80 -37.10 -6.35 -34.22
C GLU A 80 -36.97 -7.55 -33.28
N SER A 81 -38.08 -8.23 -32.97
CA SER A 81 -38.05 -9.43 -32.13
C SER A 81 -37.22 -10.56 -32.76
N ILE A 82 -37.37 -10.80 -34.06
CA ILE A 82 -36.63 -11.85 -34.78
C ILE A 82 -35.14 -11.48 -34.86
N ILE A 83 -34.81 -10.21 -35.10
CA ILE A 83 -33.43 -9.73 -35.16
C ILE A 83 -32.74 -9.95 -33.81
N GLU A 84 -33.39 -9.61 -32.70
CA GLU A 84 -32.79 -9.76 -31.37
C GLU A 84 -32.64 -11.24 -30.99
N GLU A 85 -33.61 -12.10 -31.33
CA GLU A 85 -33.52 -13.54 -31.09
C GLU A 85 -32.39 -14.20 -31.90
N LEU A 86 -32.25 -13.84 -33.18
CA LEU A 86 -31.15 -14.31 -34.03
C LEU A 86 -29.80 -13.83 -33.52
N LYS A 87 -29.71 -12.58 -33.08
CA LYS A 87 -28.48 -11.99 -32.52
C LYS A 87 -28.05 -12.73 -31.25
N ASN A 88 -28.98 -13.01 -30.34
CA ASN A 88 -28.70 -13.76 -29.12
C ASN A 88 -28.26 -15.19 -29.44
N SER A 89 -28.97 -15.87 -30.35
CA SER A 89 -28.62 -17.24 -30.76
C SER A 89 -27.24 -17.32 -31.43
N LEU A 90 -26.91 -16.35 -32.30
CA LEU A 90 -25.58 -16.25 -32.90
C LEU A 90 -24.50 -16.01 -31.84
N GLN A 91 -24.76 -15.15 -30.86
CA GLN A 91 -23.83 -14.85 -29.78
C GLN A 91 -23.54 -16.10 -28.93
N ASP A 92 -24.56 -16.90 -28.61
CA ASP A 92 -24.39 -18.16 -27.87
C ASP A 92 -23.57 -19.19 -28.67
N ILE A 93 -23.84 -19.35 -29.97
CA ILE A 93 -23.10 -20.27 -30.84
C ILE A 93 -21.63 -19.85 -30.92
N ILE A 94 -21.35 -18.55 -31.04
CA ILE A 94 -19.97 -18.03 -31.07
C ILE A 94 -19.27 -18.33 -29.74
N VAL A 95 -19.90 -18.02 -28.60
CA VAL A 95 -19.32 -18.25 -27.27
C VAL A 95 -19.04 -19.75 -27.04
N MET A 96 -20.00 -20.62 -27.37
CA MET A 96 -19.81 -22.07 -27.26
C MET A 96 -18.67 -22.56 -28.14
N SER A 97 -18.61 -22.12 -29.39
CA SER A 97 -17.59 -22.53 -30.35
C SER A 97 -16.21 -22.06 -29.93
N VAL A 98 -16.09 -20.81 -29.48
CA VAL A 98 -14.84 -20.23 -28.96
C VAL A 98 -14.39 -20.97 -27.70
N ASN A 99 -15.27 -21.24 -26.75
CA ASN A 99 -14.92 -21.96 -25.52
C ASN A 99 -14.50 -23.41 -25.79
N SER A 100 -15.20 -24.09 -26.69
CA SER A 100 -14.86 -25.46 -27.09
C SER A 100 -13.53 -25.55 -27.83
N ALA A 101 -13.16 -24.53 -28.62
CA ALA A 101 -11.92 -24.52 -29.37
C ALA A 101 -10.73 -24.02 -28.55
N ILE A 102 -10.88 -22.90 -27.84
CA ILE A 102 -9.79 -22.21 -27.16
C ILE A 102 -9.59 -22.73 -25.73
N GLY A 103 -10.66 -23.09 -25.02
CA GLY A 103 -10.59 -23.59 -23.64
C GLY A 103 -9.60 -24.74 -23.45
N PRO A 104 -9.65 -25.80 -24.28
CA PRO A 104 -8.69 -26.90 -24.22
C PRO A 104 -7.25 -26.47 -24.51
N ILE A 105 -7.02 -25.50 -25.40
CA ILE A 105 -5.67 -24.99 -25.72
C ILE A 105 -5.09 -24.27 -24.49
N ILE A 106 -5.87 -23.41 -23.85
CA ILE A 106 -5.46 -22.74 -22.60
C ILE A 106 -5.13 -23.78 -21.53
N GLN A 107 -5.98 -24.78 -21.35
CA GLN A 107 -5.82 -25.79 -20.30
C GLN A 107 -4.64 -26.74 -20.56
N SER A 108 -4.43 -27.17 -21.80
CA SER A 108 -3.40 -28.16 -22.15
C SER A 108 -2.03 -27.54 -22.39
N THR A 109 -1.97 -26.29 -22.84
CA THR A 109 -0.72 -25.67 -23.28
C THR A 109 -0.26 -24.58 -22.32
N MET A 110 -1.13 -23.62 -22.01
CA MET A 110 -0.73 -22.46 -21.20
C MET A 110 -0.64 -22.83 -19.71
N GLN A 111 -1.56 -23.64 -19.21
CA GLN A 111 -1.64 -23.91 -17.78
C GLN A 111 -0.46 -24.71 -17.21
N PRO A 112 0.10 -25.71 -17.93
CA PRO A 112 1.34 -26.35 -17.54
C PRO A 112 2.55 -25.41 -17.57
N GLN A 113 2.61 -24.49 -18.56
CA GLN A 113 3.69 -23.51 -18.64
C GLN A 113 3.67 -22.54 -17.46
N ILE A 114 2.49 -22.04 -17.08
CA ILE A 114 2.31 -21.18 -15.89
C ILE A 114 2.75 -21.93 -14.64
N SER A 115 2.34 -23.20 -14.49
CA SER A 115 2.73 -24.02 -13.34
C SER A 115 4.23 -24.28 -13.28
N SER A 116 4.88 -24.49 -14.42
CA SER A 116 6.33 -24.68 -14.53
C SER A 116 7.09 -23.41 -14.17
N LEU A 117 6.68 -22.26 -14.73
CA LEU A 117 7.25 -20.96 -14.43
C LEU A 117 7.14 -20.62 -12.95
N LYS A 118 5.96 -20.85 -12.36
CA LYS A 118 5.73 -20.63 -10.93
C LYS A 118 6.71 -21.45 -10.09
N ARG A 119 6.84 -22.75 -10.36
CA ARG A 119 7.75 -23.63 -9.62
C ARG A 119 9.21 -23.19 -9.77
N ASN A 120 9.65 -22.89 -10.99
CA ASN A 120 11.02 -22.45 -11.24
C ASN A 120 11.34 -21.14 -10.52
N LEU A 121 10.38 -20.22 -10.45
CA LEU A 121 10.52 -18.97 -9.70
C LEU A 121 10.63 -19.25 -8.20
N GLU A 122 9.75 -20.08 -7.64
CA GLU A 122 9.79 -20.49 -6.23
C GLU A 122 11.14 -21.15 -5.88
N ASP A 123 11.62 -22.08 -6.70
CA ASP A 123 12.91 -22.77 -6.50
C ASP A 123 14.08 -21.78 -6.55
N THR A 124 14.05 -20.84 -7.50
CA THR A 124 15.10 -19.83 -7.64
C THR A 124 15.13 -18.90 -6.44
N VAL A 125 13.96 -18.39 -6.02
CA VAL A 125 13.83 -17.52 -4.85
C VAL A 125 14.31 -18.25 -3.59
N ASN A 126 13.88 -19.49 -3.38
CA ASN A 126 14.29 -20.28 -2.22
C ASN A 126 15.80 -20.53 -2.19
N LYS A 127 16.41 -20.81 -3.35
CA LYS A 127 17.86 -20.98 -3.46
C LYS A 127 18.64 -19.71 -3.10
N TYR A 128 18.18 -18.55 -3.57
CA TYR A 128 18.83 -17.28 -3.23
C TYR A 128 18.62 -16.91 -1.77
N LEU A 129 17.43 -17.14 -1.22
CA LEU A 129 17.14 -16.92 0.20
C LEU A 129 18.00 -17.80 1.10
N SER A 130 18.15 -19.09 0.76
CA SER A 130 18.99 -20.00 1.56
C SER A 130 20.46 -19.58 1.54
N ALA A 131 21.01 -19.29 0.36
CA ALA A 131 22.39 -18.84 0.23
C ALA A 131 22.66 -17.50 0.92
N PHE A 132 21.68 -16.58 0.87
CA PHE A 132 21.76 -15.32 1.58
C PHE A 132 21.78 -15.53 3.10
N ASN A 133 20.85 -16.33 3.63
CA ASN A 133 20.76 -16.61 5.06
C ASN A 133 22.05 -17.28 5.58
N GLU A 134 22.58 -18.27 4.87
CA GLU A 134 23.85 -18.92 5.24
C GLU A 134 25.00 -17.91 5.31
N LYS A 135 25.07 -16.95 4.37
CA LYS A 135 26.12 -15.93 4.36
C LYS A 135 25.96 -14.93 5.51
N VAL A 136 24.71 -14.54 5.82
CA VAL A 136 24.41 -13.65 6.95
C VAL A 136 24.76 -14.35 8.26
N ASP A 137 24.36 -15.60 8.45
CA ASP A 137 24.64 -16.39 9.65
C ASP A 137 26.15 -16.58 9.86
N ALA A 138 26.88 -16.90 8.78
CA ALA A 138 28.34 -17.01 8.83
C ALA A 138 28.98 -15.69 9.29
N LYS A 139 28.51 -14.55 8.76
CA LYS A 139 29.07 -13.24 9.14
C LYS A 139 28.70 -12.83 10.56
N LEU A 140 27.48 -13.12 11.00
CA LEU A 140 27.06 -12.89 12.38
C LEU A 140 27.89 -13.69 13.37
N ASN A 141 28.16 -14.96 13.07
CA ASN A 141 29.00 -15.81 13.92
C ASN A 141 30.44 -15.32 13.99
N GLU A 142 31.02 -14.87 12.87
CA GLU A 142 32.36 -14.27 12.83
C GLU A 142 32.43 -13.01 13.71
N VAL A 143 31.45 -12.11 13.57
CA VAL A 143 31.36 -10.89 14.38
C VAL A 143 31.19 -11.21 15.86
N HIS A 144 30.30 -12.14 16.21
CA HIS A 144 30.09 -12.56 17.59
C HIS A 144 31.37 -13.13 18.20
N SER A 145 32.09 -13.99 17.47
CA SER A 145 33.36 -14.53 17.93
C SER A 145 34.41 -13.43 18.13
N SER A 146 34.49 -12.45 17.23
CA SER A 146 35.42 -11.32 17.34
C SER A 146 35.12 -10.45 18.57
N ILE A 147 33.84 -10.18 18.83
CA ILE A 147 33.39 -9.43 20.01
C ILE A 147 33.71 -10.21 21.29
N ALA A 148 33.44 -11.51 21.33
CA ALA A 148 33.73 -12.35 22.48
C ALA A 148 35.24 -12.36 22.81
N THR A 149 36.10 -12.51 21.81
CA THR A 149 37.56 -12.44 21.99
C THR A 149 37.99 -11.08 22.52
N SER A 150 37.49 -9.99 21.93
CA SER A 150 37.82 -8.62 22.35
C SER A 150 37.36 -8.36 23.80
N THR A 151 36.18 -8.85 24.16
CA THR A 151 35.63 -8.74 25.52
C THR A 151 36.52 -9.45 26.53
N ASN A 152 36.97 -10.68 26.24
CA ASN A 152 37.87 -11.41 27.12
C ASN A 152 39.21 -10.69 27.33
N VAL A 153 39.78 -10.09 26.27
CA VAL A 153 41.00 -9.28 26.38
C VAL A 153 40.78 -8.07 27.28
N LEU A 154 39.65 -7.37 27.13
CA LEU A 154 39.35 -6.22 27.98
C LEU A 154 39.17 -6.61 29.45
N VAL A 155 38.49 -7.71 29.74
CA VAL A 155 38.35 -8.24 31.10
C VAL A 155 39.72 -8.50 31.73
N GLN A 156 40.61 -9.19 31.01
CA GLN A 156 41.97 -9.46 31.52
C GLN A 156 42.77 -8.17 31.76
N ARG A 157 42.59 -7.15 30.93
CA ARG A 157 43.25 -5.84 31.14
C ARG A 157 42.71 -5.14 32.38
N VAL A 158 41.40 -5.20 32.63
CA VAL A 158 40.77 -4.65 33.84
C VAL A 158 41.32 -5.34 35.08
N ASP A 159 41.36 -6.67 35.11
CA ASP A 159 41.89 -7.45 36.25
C ASP A 159 43.35 -7.07 36.56
N ASN A 160 44.17 -6.87 35.53
CA ASN A 160 45.56 -6.42 35.68
C ASN A 160 45.65 -4.99 36.24
N ILE A 161 44.80 -4.07 35.76
CA ILE A 161 44.76 -2.69 36.27
C ILE A 161 44.35 -2.68 37.74
N GLU A 162 43.31 -3.43 38.12
CA GLU A 162 42.87 -3.56 39.51
C GLU A 162 43.99 -4.09 40.41
N SER A 163 44.74 -5.10 39.94
CA SER A 163 45.90 -5.63 40.67
C SER A 163 47.00 -4.57 40.86
N ARG A 164 47.27 -3.75 39.83
CA ARG A 164 48.26 -2.66 39.92
C ARG A 164 47.80 -1.55 40.86
N LEU A 165 46.52 -1.21 40.87
CA LEU A 165 45.95 -0.23 41.80
C LEU A 165 46.10 -0.68 43.25
N ALA A 166 45.80 -1.95 43.56
CA ALA A 166 45.99 -2.50 44.90
C ALA A 166 47.45 -2.41 45.38
N ASN A 167 48.42 -2.62 44.49
CA ASN A 167 49.84 -2.45 44.82
C ASN A 167 50.21 -0.98 45.10
N LEU A 168 49.66 -0.04 44.31
CA LEU A 168 49.87 1.39 44.53
C LEU A 168 49.26 1.87 45.86
N ASP A 169 48.11 1.35 46.24
CA ASP A 169 47.50 1.64 47.55
C ASP A 169 48.40 1.16 48.70
N GLN A 170 49.00 -0.02 48.57
CA GLN A 170 49.95 -0.54 49.55
C GLN A 170 51.21 0.33 49.64
N ASP A 171 51.77 0.74 48.50
CA ASP A 171 52.93 1.62 48.46
C ASP A 171 52.63 2.98 49.09
N THR A 172 51.43 3.52 48.85
CA THR A 172 50.96 4.77 49.45
C THR A 172 50.90 4.66 50.98
N ALA A 173 50.27 3.61 51.51
CA ALA A 173 50.21 3.37 52.95
C ALA A 173 51.60 3.20 53.59
N ARG A 174 52.54 2.57 52.86
CA ARG A 174 53.94 2.43 53.29
C ARG A 174 54.67 3.77 53.32
N ILE A 175 54.43 4.63 52.33
CA ILE A 175 55.01 5.98 52.27
C ILE A 175 54.47 6.82 53.44
N ASP A 176 53.15 6.82 53.67
CA ASP A 176 52.52 7.54 54.77
C ASP A 176 53.12 7.14 56.13
N SER A 177 53.25 5.84 56.37
CA SER A 177 53.88 5.31 57.59
C SER A 177 55.33 5.79 57.77
N ARG A 178 56.09 5.88 56.68
CA ARG A 178 57.47 6.41 56.72
C ARG A 178 57.49 7.91 56.99
N CYS A 179 56.57 8.67 56.40
CA CYS A 179 56.43 10.10 56.65
C CYS A 179 56.09 10.39 58.12
N ASP A 180 55.19 9.61 58.72
CA ASP A 180 54.85 9.73 60.15
C ASP A 180 56.04 9.45 61.06
N ASN A 181 56.82 8.40 60.75
CA ASN A 181 58.03 8.08 61.50
C ASN A 181 59.09 9.19 61.38
N LEU A 182 59.35 9.68 60.16
CA LEU A 182 60.28 10.80 59.94
C LEU A 182 59.85 12.06 60.69
N LYS A 183 58.55 12.32 60.77
CA LYS A 183 58.01 13.46 61.52
C LYS A 183 58.28 13.34 63.02
N LYS A 184 58.11 12.14 63.60
CA LYS A 184 58.45 11.85 65.00
C LYS A 184 59.95 12.00 65.25
N ASP A 185 60.78 11.44 64.38
CA ASP A 185 62.24 11.54 64.49
C ASP A 185 62.70 13.01 64.47
N LEU A 186 62.10 13.82 63.61
CA LEU A 186 62.35 15.26 63.54
C LEU A 186 61.93 16.00 64.82
N GLU A 187 60.78 15.65 65.41
CA GLU A 187 60.35 16.22 66.70
C GLU A 187 61.31 15.85 67.84
N ILE A 188 61.80 14.61 67.89
CA ILE A 188 62.80 14.16 68.87
C ILE A 188 64.12 14.92 68.67
N ALA A 189 64.58 15.06 67.43
CA ALA A 189 65.82 15.78 67.10
C ALA A 189 65.76 17.26 67.50
N LYS A 190 64.61 17.93 67.34
CA LYS A 190 64.40 19.31 67.80
C LYS A 190 64.54 19.48 69.31
N LEU A 191 64.31 18.42 70.09
CA LEU A 191 64.46 18.42 71.55
C LEU A 191 65.91 18.15 72.01
N SER A 192 66.84 17.86 71.10
CA SER A 192 68.27 17.59 71.40
C SER A 192 69.20 18.31 70.41
N PRO A 193 69.55 19.59 70.62
CA PRO A 193 70.35 20.36 69.66
C PRO A 193 71.84 20.09 69.88
N SER A 194 72.38 19.00 69.34
CA SER A 194 73.83 18.84 69.24
C SER A 194 74.20 18.10 67.96
N THR A 195 74.97 18.76 67.08
CA THR A 195 75.71 18.25 65.88
C THR A 195 75.21 18.57 64.44
N SER A 196 74.42 19.63 64.19
CA SER A 196 73.86 19.88 62.83
C SER A 196 74.81 20.49 61.78
N SER A 197 75.64 21.48 62.11
CA SER A 197 76.15 22.42 61.09
C SER A 197 77.11 21.87 60.01
N ARG A 198 77.67 20.66 60.14
CA ARG A 198 78.71 20.15 59.20
C ARG A 198 78.25 19.00 58.30
N ASN A 199 77.09 18.41 58.59
CA ASN A 199 76.51 17.33 57.79
C ASN A 199 75.47 17.83 56.77
N ASP A 200 74.95 19.04 56.98
CA ASP A 200 73.87 19.60 56.17
C ASP A 200 74.31 19.89 54.73
N ASP A 201 75.53 20.39 54.52
CA ASP A 201 76.08 20.63 53.17
C ASP A 201 76.27 19.33 52.38
N ARG A 202 76.76 18.26 53.03
CA ARG A 202 76.95 16.96 52.39
C ARG A 202 75.62 16.28 52.04
N LEU A 203 74.59 16.49 52.87
CA LEU A 203 73.23 16.01 52.60
C LEU A 203 72.58 16.75 51.42
N LEU A 204 72.81 18.06 51.30
CA LEU A 204 72.33 18.86 50.17
C LEU A 204 72.93 18.35 48.84
N ASP A 205 74.23 18.07 48.81
CA ASP A 205 74.89 17.49 47.63
C ASP A 205 74.30 16.12 47.26
N GLU A 206 74.04 15.26 48.25
CA GLU A 206 73.48 13.92 48.04
C GLU A 206 72.02 13.98 47.57
N ILE A 207 71.25 14.96 48.03
CA ILE A 207 69.87 15.23 47.58
C ILE A 207 69.86 15.73 46.14
N GLU A 208 70.74 16.67 45.79
CA GLU A 208 70.84 17.20 44.43
C GLU A 208 71.26 16.09 43.44
N GLU A 209 72.17 15.21 43.84
CA GLU A 209 72.59 14.08 43.01
C GLU A 209 71.46 13.06 42.82
N ARG A 210 70.65 12.78 43.85
CA ARG A 210 69.46 11.91 43.72
C ARG A 210 68.39 12.54 42.84
N ASP A 211 68.24 13.86 42.86
CA ASP A 211 67.27 14.57 42.02
C ASP A 211 67.68 14.56 40.54
N LYS A 212 68.98 14.72 40.25
CA LYS A 212 69.55 14.50 38.90
C LYS A 212 69.34 13.06 38.42
N ARG A 213 69.52 12.06 39.29
CA ARG A 213 69.25 10.65 38.95
C ARG A 213 67.77 10.38 38.68
N ARG A 214 66.85 10.99 39.43
CA ARG A 214 65.39 10.85 39.20
C ARG A 214 64.93 11.53 37.91
N LYS A 215 65.46 12.71 37.61
CA LYS A 215 65.14 13.45 36.37
C LYS A 215 65.64 12.74 35.10
N ASN A 216 66.67 11.91 35.20
CA ASN A 216 67.14 11.05 34.10
C ASN A 216 66.41 9.69 33.99
N VAL A 217 65.48 9.36 34.91
CA VAL A 217 64.77 8.06 34.94
C VAL A 217 63.29 8.18 34.53
N ILE A 218 62.79 9.39 34.27
CA ILE A 218 61.42 9.58 33.81
C ILE A 218 61.43 9.94 32.32
N VAL A 219 61.62 8.91 31.49
CA VAL A 219 61.00 8.87 30.16
C VAL A 219 59.69 8.15 30.36
N TYR A 220 58.59 8.90 30.48
CA TYR A 220 57.28 8.31 30.22
C TYR A 220 57.22 8.07 28.70
N GLU A 221 57.63 6.89 28.25
CA GLU A 221 57.02 6.35 27.04
C GLU A 221 55.55 6.18 27.39
N LEU A 222 54.71 7.11 26.92
CA LEU A 222 53.28 6.89 26.89
C LEU A 222 53.08 5.56 26.15
N PRO A 223 52.41 4.58 26.75
CA PRO A 223 52.16 3.33 26.05
C PRO A 223 51.36 3.67 24.79
N GLU A 224 51.74 3.06 23.66
CA GLU A 224 51.03 3.13 22.36
C GLU A 224 49.55 2.67 22.44
N ASP A 225 49.01 2.42 23.63
CA ASP A 225 47.67 1.97 23.97
C ASP A 225 46.56 2.98 23.65
N GLU A 226 46.83 4.29 23.64
CA GLU A 226 45.86 5.25 23.11
C GLU A 226 45.64 5.05 21.61
N SER A 227 46.66 4.60 20.86
CA SER A 227 46.54 4.29 19.43
C SER A 227 45.64 3.08 19.20
N GLN A 228 45.71 2.04 20.04
CA GLN A 228 44.87 0.85 19.92
C GLN A 228 43.40 1.12 20.24
N ALA A 229 43.12 1.89 21.29
CA ALA A 229 41.74 2.29 21.60
C ALA A 229 41.15 3.15 20.47
N HIS A 230 41.96 4.05 19.90
CA HIS A 230 41.55 4.88 18.78
C HIS A 230 41.33 4.06 17.49
N GLU A 231 42.15 3.03 17.23
CA GLU A 231 41.96 2.09 16.11
C GLU A 231 40.70 1.23 16.27
N LEU A 232 40.44 0.71 17.47
CA LEU A 232 39.23 -0.05 17.75
C LEU A 232 37.98 0.82 17.57
N PHE A 233 38.01 2.07 18.04
CA PHE A 233 36.90 3.01 17.85
C PHE A 233 36.69 3.34 16.37
N ARG A 234 37.77 3.49 15.60
CA ARG A 234 37.73 3.74 14.15
C ARG A 234 37.16 2.53 13.40
N ALA A 235 37.56 1.32 13.77
CA ALA A 235 37.05 0.08 13.20
C ALA A 235 35.53 -0.09 13.49
N LEU A 236 35.09 0.17 14.72
CA LEU A 236 33.68 0.11 15.09
C LEU A 236 32.83 1.11 14.28
N THR A 237 33.35 2.33 14.10
CA THR A 237 32.67 3.38 13.32
C THR A 237 32.54 2.97 11.85
N HIS A 238 33.58 2.36 11.28
CA HIS A 238 33.57 1.89 9.90
C HIS A 238 32.59 0.75 9.65
N VAL A 239 32.53 -0.22 10.58
CA VAL A 239 31.55 -1.32 10.51
C VAL A 239 30.12 -0.78 10.59
N THR A 240 29.88 0.17 11.48
CA THR A 240 28.55 0.79 11.65
C THR A 240 28.10 1.50 10.37
N LEU A 241 29.00 2.24 9.71
CA LEU A 241 28.72 2.92 8.44
C LEU A 241 28.40 1.93 7.31
N VAL A 242 29.17 0.85 7.18
CA VAL A 242 28.93 -0.20 6.16
C VAL A 242 27.58 -0.89 6.40
N CYS A 243 27.23 -1.15 7.66
CA CYS A 243 25.91 -1.70 7.99
C CYS A 243 24.76 -0.74 7.62
N ILE A 244 24.94 0.57 7.81
CA ILE A 244 23.95 1.59 7.42
C ILE A 244 23.81 1.66 5.89
N GLU A 245 24.91 1.66 5.14
CA GLU A 245 24.87 1.66 3.67
C GLU A 245 24.16 0.43 3.11
N LEU A 246 24.49 -0.76 3.63
CA LEU A 246 23.82 -2.01 3.25
C LEU A 246 22.33 -2.00 3.59
N LEU A 247 21.92 -1.36 4.69
CA LEU A 247 20.50 -1.22 5.05
C LEU A 247 19.77 -0.21 4.16
N LEU A 248 20.48 0.76 3.58
CA LEU A 248 19.90 1.77 2.69
C LEU A 248 19.81 1.28 1.24
N GLU A 249 20.72 0.44 0.76
CA GLU A 249 20.66 -0.17 -0.58
C GLU A 249 19.57 -1.23 -0.74
N VAL A 250 18.96 -1.69 0.35
CA VAL A 250 17.87 -2.68 0.36
C VAL A 250 16.48 -2.02 0.26
N LYS A 251 16.40 -0.68 0.16
CA LYS A 251 15.15 0.08 -0.11
C LYS A 251 15.02 0.47 -1.57
#